data_AF-A0A133YZG1-F1
#
_entry.id   AF-A0A133YZG1-F1
#
_cell.length_a   1.000
_cell.length_b   1.000
_cell.length_c   1.000
_cell.angle_alpha   90.00
_cell.angle_beta   90.00
_cell.angle_gamma   90.00
#
_symmetry.space_group_name_H-M   'P 1'
#
loop_
_entity.id
_entity.type
_entity.pdbx_description
1 polymer ?
#
loop_
_entity_poly.entity_id
_entity_poly.type
_entity_poly.pdbx_seq_one_letter_code
_entity_poly.pdbx_strand_id
1 'polypeptide(L)'
;DDVRCVMDKDAGRKFYHFIISPDPKDKLSAEAVLELAKSWVEENYSGAMWAIEIHDDNKNHITHAHIALNAYNPQTHKKIHRDRDMIKQEVRSLDRLSLERGLSVLPDLYDNDTRQAKSPTKAELEMREKGMRTLKDQMRDAIDLCAPYSRTFREFSHLLDKQHVSVKINKR
;
A
#
# COMPACT_ATOMS: atom_id res chain seq x y z
N ASP A 1 -4.53 -33.66 -6.47
CA ASP A 1 -5.87 -33.20 -6.89
C ASP A 1 -6.20 -31.84 -6.28
N ASP A 2 -6.72 -30.89 -7.08
CA ASP A 2 -7.06 -29.55 -6.61
C ASP A 2 -8.31 -29.62 -5.72
N VAL A 3 -8.10 -29.46 -4.43
CA VAL A 3 -9.13 -29.48 -3.37
C VAL A 3 -10.29 -28.52 -3.65
N ARG A 4 -10.08 -27.44 -4.42
CA ARG A 4 -11.19 -26.58 -4.86
C ARG A 4 -12.09 -27.27 -5.87
N CYS A 5 -11.51 -28.06 -6.78
CA CYS A 5 -12.23 -28.77 -7.81
C CYS A 5 -13.12 -29.85 -7.20
N VAL A 6 -12.61 -30.57 -6.19
CA VAL A 6 -13.38 -31.58 -5.45
C VAL A 6 -14.57 -30.97 -4.69
N MET A 7 -14.46 -29.70 -4.27
CA MET A 7 -15.47 -29.02 -3.45
C MET A 7 -16.40 -28.09 -4.28
N ASP A 8 -16.41 -28.21 -5.61
CA ASP A 8 -17.17 -27.33 -6.53
C ASP A 8 -16.90 -25.82 -6.31
N LYS A 9 -15.66 -25.49 -5.92
CA LYS A 9 -15.18 -24.12 -5.69
C LYS A 9 -14.16 -23.67 -6.75
N ASP A 10 -14.14 -24.24 -7.94
CA ASP A 10 -13.17 -23.84 -8.97
C ASP A 10 -13.53 -22.53 -9.70
N ALA A 11 -14.81 -22.14 -9.74
CA ALA A 11 -15.25 -20.90 -10.39
C ALA A 11 -14.90 -19.63 -9.57
N GLY A 12 -14.52 -18.54 -10.24
CA GLY A 12 -14.17 -17.27 -9.60
C GLY A 12 -12.72 -17.21 -9.12
N ARG A 13 -12.43 -16.42 -8.07
CA ARG A 13 -11.04 -16.25 -7.59
C ARG A 13 -10.49 -17.59 -7.08
N LYS A 14 -9.33 -17.97 -7.62
CA LYS A 14 -8.65 -19.24 -7.34
C LYS A 14 -7.69 -19.08 -6.18
N PHE A 15 -6.78 -18.11 -6.25
CA PHE A 15 -5.78 -17.85 -5.22
C PHE A 15 -5.57 -16.34 -5.01
N TYR A 16 -4.91 -16.00 -3.91
CA TYR A 16 -4.34 -14.69 -3.66
C TYR A 16 -2.81 -14.81 -3.70
N HIS A 17 -2.18 -13.78 -4.25
CA HIS A 17 -0.73 -13.64 -4.27
C HIS A 17 -0.35 -12.46 -3.40
N PHE A 18 0.54 -12.68 -2.44
CA PHE A 18 1.11 -11.64 -1.60
C PHE A 18 2.61 -11.57 -1.82
N ILE A 19 3.14 -10.38 -1.61
CA ILE A 19 4.58 -10.12 -1.63
C ILE A 19 4.94 -9.42 -0.33
N ILE A 20 5.88 -9.97 0.41
CA ILE A 20 6.48 -9.33 1.59
C ILE A 20 7.91 -8.98 1.21
N SER A 21 8.20 -7.69 1.14
CA SER A 21 9.52 -7.15 0.78
C SER A 21 9.95 -6.17 1.87
N PRO A 22 10.75 -6.61 2.84
CA PRO A 22 11.31 -5.75 3.88
C PRO A 22 12.17 -4.62 3.30
N ASP A 23 12.45 -3.56 4.08
CA ASP A 23 13.41 -2.52 3.67
C ASP A 23 14.80 -3.16 3.48
N PRO A 24 15.45 -2.99 2.32
CA PRO A 24 16.80 -3.51 2.09
C PRO A 24 17.83 -3.08 3.15
N LYS A 25 17.61 -1.94 3.83
CA LYS A 25 18.47 -1.45 4.92
C LYS A 25 18.41 -2.32 6.18
N ASP A 26 17.32 -3.04 6.38
CA ASP A 26 17.15 -3.96 7.51
C ASP A 26 17.95 -5.27 7.31
N LYS A 27 18.43 -5.53 6.08
CA LYS A 27 19.38 -6.61 5.74
C LYS A 27 18.96 -8.00 6.25
N LEU A 28 17.69 -8.35 6.09
CA LEU A 28 17.20 -9.68 6.45
C LEU A 28 17.83 -10.77 5.58
N SER A 29 18.15 -11.91 6.20
CA SER A 29 18.46 -13.15 5.48
C SER A 29 17.18 -13.76 4.88
N ALA A 30 17.35 -14.68 3.91
CA ALA A 30 16.24 -15.43 3.32
C ALA A 30 15.40 -16.16 4.38
N GLU A 31 16.05 -16.73 5.39
CA GLU A 31 15.41 -17.42 6.51
C GLU A 31 14.59 -16.45 7.37
N ALA A 32 15.12 -15.25 7.64
CA ALA A 32 14.40 -14.24 8.41
C ALA A 32 13.16 -13.73 7.65
N VAL A 33 13.26 -13.54 6.33
CA VAL A 33 12.12 -13.19 5.48
C VAL A 33 11.08 -14.32 5.45
N LEU A 34 11.53 -15.57 5.35
CA LEU A 34 10.65 -16.74 5.42
C LEU A 34 9.89 -16.82 6.75
N GLU A 35 10.58 -16.64 7.88
CA GLU A 35 9.94 -16.68 9.21
C GLU A 35 8.94 -15.53 9.41
N LEU A 36 9.24 -14.33 8.90
CA LEU A 36 8.30 -13.21 8.89
C LEU A 36 7.05 -13.55 8.06
N ALA A 37 7.24 -14.04 6.82
CA ALA A 37 6.15 -14.39 5.92
C ALA A 37 5.28 -15.53 6.46
N LYS A 38 5.92 -16.54 7.06
CA LYS A 38 5.25 -17.67 7.71
C LYS A 38 4.41 -17.20 8.90
N SER A 39 4.99 -16.40 9.79
CA SER A 39 4.26 -15.87 10.95
C SER A 39 3.04 -15.05 10.52
N TRP A 40 3.20 -14.23 9.48
CA TRP A 40 2.13 -13.40 8.95
C TRP A 40 1.00 -14.23 8.33
N VAL A 41 1.31 -15.25 7.51
CA VAL A 41 0.28 -16.08 6.86
C VAL A 41 -0.42 -17.00 7.86
N GLU A 42 0.29 -17.51 8.88
CA GLU A 42 -0.30 -18.31 9.95
C GLU A 42 -1.28 -17.49 10.80
N GLU A 43 -0.95 -16.23 11.10
CA GLU A 43 -1.82 -15.33 11.86
C GLU A 43 -3.09 -14.96 11.08
N ASN A 44 -2.97 -14.59 9.81
CA ASN A 44 -4.09 -14.06 9.03
C ASN A 44 -4.93 -15.14 8.35
N TYR A 45 -4.34 -16.30 8.05
CA TYR A 45 -4.95 -17.34 7.22
C TYR A 45 -4.77 -18.73 7.81
N SER A 46 -4.86 -18.83 9.15
CA SER A 46 -4.93 -20.12 9.83
C SER A 46 -6.02 -21.00 9.18
N GLY A 47 -5.62 -22.23 8.84
CA GLY A 47 -6.52 -23.21 8.22
C GLY A 47 -6.68 -23.14 6.70
N ALA A 48 -6.20 -22.07 6.05
CA ALA A 48 -6.07 -22.06 4.59
C ALA A 48 -4.80 -22.79 4.15
N MET A 49 -4.76 -23.20 2.88
CA MET A 49 -3.54 -23.74 2.30
C MET A 49 -2.75 -22.63 1.61
N TRP A 50 -1.46 -22.59 1.87
CA TRP A 50 -0.55 -21.59 1.31
C TRP A 50 0.81 -22.22 1.01
N ALA A 51 1.56 -21.59 0.11
CA ALA A 51 2.95 -21.88 -0.17
C ALA A 51 3.74 -20.56 -0.17
N ILE A 52 4.98 -20.62 0.32
CA ILE A 52 5.89 -19.47 0.37
C ILE A 52 7.12 -19.78 -0.47
N GLU A 53 7.52 -18.83 -1.30
CA GLU A 53 8.75 -18.86 -2.10
C GLU A 53 9.56 -17.61 -1.78
N ILE A 54 10.88 -17.74 -1.64
CA ILE A 54 11.80 -16.64 -1.34
C ILE A 54 12.69 -16.37 -2.55
N HIS A 55 12.77 -15.11 -2.97
CA HIS A 55 13.60 -14.66 -4.08
C HIS A 55 14.49 -13.48 -3.69
N ASP A 56 15.66 -13.41 -4.30
CA ASP A 56 16.64 -12.32 -4.20
C ASP A 56 17.28 -12.03 -5.58
N ASP A 57 16.64 -12.45 -6.66
CA ASP A 57 17.16 -12.39 -8.03
C ASP A 57 16.77 -11.09 -8.78
N ASN A 58 16.17 -10.13 -8.08
CA ASN A 58 15.94 -8.81 -8.64
C ASN A 58 17.26 -8.04 -8.81
N LYS A 59 17.22 -6.96 -9.62
CA LYS A 59 18.39 -6.14 -9.97
C LYS A 59 19.26 -5.69 -8.77
N ASN A 60 18.65 -5.55 -7.58
CA ASN A 60 19.31 -5.04 -6.39
C ASN A 60 19.52 -6.13 -5.31
N HIS A 61 19.27 -7.39 -5.64
CA HIS A 61 19.33 -8.53 -4.71
C HIS A 61 18.53 -8.35 -3.42
N ILE A 62 17.36 -7.73 -3.53
CA ILE A 62 16.49 -7.51 -2.37
C ILE A 62 15.72 -8.79 -2.08
N THR A 63 15.96 -9.41 -0.93
CA THR A 63 15.23 -10.59 -0.46
C THR A 63 13.75 -10.28 -0.22
N HIS A 64 12.86 -11.05 -0.83
CA HIS A 64 11.41 -10.92 -0.68
C HIS A 64 10.72 -12.29 -0.72
N ALA A 65 9.55 -12.38 -0.09
CA ALA A 65 8.71 -13.57 -0.10
C ALA A 65 7.50 -13.40 -1.01
N HIS A 66 7.22 -14.42 -1.82
CA HIS A 66 5.97 -14.62 -2.53
C HIS A 66 5.11 -15.63 -1.78
N ILE A 67 3.87 -15.28 -1.48
CA ILE A 67 2.92 -16.18 -0.82
C ILE A 67 1.76 -16.47 -1.77
N ALA A 68 1.62 -17.72 -2.16
CA ALA A 68 0.47 -18.22 -2.91
C ALA A 68 -0.54 -18.81 -1.94
N LEU A 69 -1.64 -18.10 -1.69
CA LEU A 69 -2.71 -18.51 -0.78
C LEU A 69 -3.91 -19.06 -1.57
N ASN A 70 -4.32 -20.29 -1.29
CA ASN A 70 -5.53 -20.84 -1.88
C ASN A 70 -6.76 -20.05 -1.39
N ALA A 71 -7.58 -19.54 -2.32
CA ALA A 71 -8.75 -18.75 -1.96
C ALA A 71 -9.83 -19.60 -1.27
N TYR A 72 -9.78 -20.93 -1.36
CA TYR A 72 -10.64 -21.81 -0.60
C TYR A 72 -9.99 -22.21 0.72
N ASN A 73 -10.69 -21.98 1.82
CA ASN A 73 -10.28 -22.42 3.15
C ASN A 73 -11.02 -23.74 3.47
N PRO A 74 -10.30 -24.88 3.59
CA PRO A 74 -10.90 -26.18 3.86
C PRO A 74 -11.54 -26.29 5.25
N GLN A 75 -11.07 -25.53 6.24
CA GLN A 75 -11.66 -25.56 7.59
C GLN A 75 -13.02 -24.86 7.63
N THR A 76 -13.19 -23.76 6.88
CA THR A 76 -14.47 -23.02 6.85
C THR A 76 -15.39 -23.45 5.70
N HIS A 77 -14.88 -24.29 4.78
CA HIS A 77 -15.53 -24.71 3.54
C HIS A 77 -15.99 -23.54 2.64
N LYS A 78 -15.37 -22.37 2.81
CA LYS A 78 -15.75 -21.13 2.12
C LYS A 78 -14.56 -20.54 1.36
N LYS A 79 -14.89 -19.69 0.39
CA LYS A 79 -13.88 -18.83 -0.24
C LYS A 79 -13.60 -17.63 0.64
N ILE A 80 -12.32 -17.32 0.80
CA ILE A 80 -11.82 -16.12 1.47
C ILE A 80 -12.24 -14.90 0.66
N HIS A 81 -12.93 -13.97 1.33
CA HIS A 81 -13.30 -12.67 0.79
C HIS A 81 -12.55 -11.58 1.56
N ARG A 82 -11.61 -10.90 0.89
CA ARG A 82 -10.85 -9.79 1.47
C ARG A 82 -11.59 -8.48 1.24
N ASP A 83 -12.23 -7.98 2.29
CA ASP A 83 -12.80 -6.64 2.31
C ASP A 83 -11.77 -5.60 2.77
N ARG A 84 -12.19 -4.33 2.86
CA ARG A 84 -11.30 -3.23 3.23
C ARG A 84 -10.75 -3.36 4.65
N ASP A 85 -11.54 -3.86 5.60
CA ASP A 85 -11.12 -3.92 7.00
C ASP A 85 -10.18 -5.11 7.23
N MET A 86 -10.41 -6.23 6.54
CA MET A 86 -9.47 -7.34 6.50
C MET A 86 -8.11 -6.90 5.93
N ILE A 87 -8.10 -6.13 4.83
CA ILE A 87 -6.86 -5.60 4.25
C ILE A 87 -6.11 -4.70 5.24
N LYS A 88 -6.81 -3.88 6.03
CA LYS A 88 -6.17 -3.05 7.07
C LYS A 88 -5.53 -3.89 8.16
N GLN A 89 -6.23 -4.93 8.62
CA GLN A 89 -5.72 -5.84 9.66
C GLN A 89 -4.48 -6.60 9.17
N GLU A 90 -4.50 -7.06 7.92
CA GLU A 90 -3.37 -7.70 7.27
C GLU A 90 -2.12 -6.81 7.20
N VAL A 91 -2.27 -5.53 6.84
CA VAL A 91 -1.16 -4.57 6.83
C VAL A 91 -0.66 -4.31 8.25
N ARG A 92 -1.56 -4.01 9.19
CA ARG A 92 -1.19 -3.72 10.59
C ARG A 92 -0.54 -4.90 11.29
N SER A 93 -0.97 -6.12 11.00
CA SER A 93 -0.34 -7.34 11.54
C SER A 93 1.07 -7.50 11.00
N LEU A 94 1.31 -7.25 9.71
CA LEU A 94 2.65 -7.28 9.13
C LEU A 94 3.56 -6.22 9.75
N ASP A 95 3.06 -4.99 9.91
CA ASP A 95 3.81 -3.91 10.53
C ASP A 95 4.15 -4.24 11.99
N ARG A 96 3.19 -4.75 12.76
CA ARG A 96 3.41 -5.21 14.13
C ARG A 96 4.47 -6.31 14.19
N LEU A 97 4.34 -7.35 13.37
CA LEU A 97 5.30 -8.46 13.30
C LEU A 97 6.69 -7.99 12.89
N SER A 98 6.78 -7.00 12.02
CA SER A 98 8.03 -6.37 11.59
C SER A 98 8.68 -5.60 12.73
N LEU A 99 7.91 -4.76 13.44
CA LEU A 99 8.39 -3.99 14.60
C LEU A 99 8.85 -4.88 15.75
N GLU A 100 8.13 -5.98 16.04
CA GLU A 100 8.52 -6.97 17.06
C GLU A 100 9.87 -7.63 16.76
N ARG A 101 10.29 -7.65 15.49
CA ARG A 101 11.57 -8.17 15.02
C ARG A 101 12.64 -7.08 14.84
N GLY A 102 12.33 -5.84 15.23
CA GLY A 102 13.23 -4.69 15.12
C GLY A 102 13.38 -4.15 13.69
N LEU A 103 12.42 -4.43 12.82
CA LEU A 103 12.44 -3.99 11.42
C LEU A 103 11.76 -2.64 11.25
N SER A 104 12.12 -1.94 10.17
CA SER A 104 11.45 -0.72 9.77
C SER A 104 10.09 -0.99 9.12
N VAL A 105 9.15 -0.07 9.28
CA VAL A 105 7.81 -0.14 8.68
C VAL A 105 7.47 1.19 8.02
N LEU A 106 6.56 1.13 7.06
CA LEU A 106 6.01 2.34 6.45
C LEU A 106 5.06 3.04 7.45
N PRO A 107 4.84 4.36 7.32
CA PRO A 107 3.79 5.04 8.07
C PRO A 107 2.42 4.39 7.84
N ASP A 108 1.60 4.24 8.89
CA ASP A 108 0.26 3.63 8.77
C ASP A 108 -0.56 4.41 7.72
N LEU A 109 -0.86 3.72 6.62
CA LEU A 109 -1.64 4.25 5.49
C LEU A 109 -3.12 4.48 5.85
N TYR A 110 -3.57 3.93 6.97
CA TYR A 110 -4.96 3.93 7.42
C TYR A 110 -5.19 4.76 8.68
N ASP A 111 -4.16 5.45 9.16
CA ASP A 111 -4.34 6.44 10.22
C ASP A 111 -4.88 7.75 9.63
N ASN A 112 -6.07 8.15 10.08
CA ASN A 112 -6.86 9.26 9.51
C ASN A 112 -6.21 10.63 9.73
N ASP A 113 -5.22 10.73 10.63
CA ASP A 113 -4.49 11.98 10.90
C ASP A 113 -3.47 12.31 9.81
N THR A 114 -3.09 11.33 8.99
CA THR A 114 -2.36 11.60 7.75
C THR A 114 -3.36 11.63 6.61
N ARG A 115 -3.90 12.82 6.30
CA ARG A 115 -4.31 13.11 4.92
C ARG A 115 -3.05 13.04 4.08
N GLN A 116 -2.62 11.81 3.76
CA GLN A 116 -1.35 11.57 3.10
C GLN A 116 -1.34 12.39 1.83
N ALA A 117 -0.37 13.31 1.75
CA ALA A 117 0.06 13.82 0.47
C ALA A 117 0.34 12.58 -0.37
N LYS A 118 -0.47 12.36 -1.42
CA LYS A 118 -0.26 11.24 -2.34
C LYS A 118 1.23 11.24 -2.71
N SER A 119 1.89 10.11 -2.51
CA SER A 119 3.30 9.95 -2.89
C SER A 119 3.50 10.46 -4.32
N PRO A 120 4.58 11.22 -4.59
CA PRO A 120 4.83 11.75 -5.92
C PRO A 120 4.80 10.62 -6.94
N THR A 121 4.06 10.82 -8.02
CA THR A 121 4.06 9.90 -9.16
C THR A 121 5.46 9.85 -9.78
N LYS A 122 5.78 8.78 -10.51
CA LYS A 122 7.06 8.65 -11.22
C LYS A 122 7.37 9.87 -12.10
N ALA A 123 6.37 10.40 -12.80
CA ALA A 123 6.50 11.61 -13.61
C ALA A 123 6.83 12.86 -12.77
N GLU A 124 6.30 12.96 -11.55
CA GLU A 124 6.62 14.07 -10.62
C GLU A 124 8.05 13.97 -10.09
N LEU A 125 8.54 12.74 -9.84
CA LEU A 125 9.93 12.51 -9.47
C LEU A 125 10.89 12.86 -10.61
N GLU A 126 10.62 12.39 -11.84
CA GLU A 126 11.44 12.69 -13.02
C GLU A 126 11.46 14.20 -13.35
N MET A 127 10.34 14.92 -13.18
CA MET A 127 10.33 16.37 -13.32
C MET A 127 11.25 17.05 -12.29
N ARG A 128 11.18 16.62 -11.03
CA ARG A 128 12.02 17.15 -9.95
C ARG A 128 13.50 16.87 -10.15
N GLU A 129 13.86 15.67 -10.60
CA GLU A 129 15.25 15.32 -10.94
C GLU A 129 15.82 16.20 -12.06
N LYS A 130 14.97 16.61 -13.02
CA LYS A 130 15.33 17.56 -14.07
C LYS A 130 15.28 19.03 -13.63
N GLY A 131 15.11 19.30 -12.33
CA GLY A 131 14.96 20.65 -11.77
C GLY A 131 13.65 21.34 -12.17
N MET A 132 12.70 20.63 -12.76
CA MET A 132 11.42 21.17 -13.19
C MET A 132 10.38 21.08 -12.07
N ARG A 133 9.60 22.14 -11.90
CA ARG A 133 8.49 22.17 -10.93
C ARG A 133 7.26 21.50 -11.52
N THR A 134 6.57 20.73 -10.69
CA THR A 134 5.33 20.06 -11.10
C THR A 134 4.16 21.06 -11.09
N LEU A 135 3.15 20.84 -11.93
CA LEU A 135 1.93 21.68 -11.91
C LEU A 135 1.27 21.68 -10.52
N LYS A 136 1.32 20.55 -9.79
CA LYS A 136 0.82 20.48 -8.42
C LYS A 136 1.61 21.36 -7.45
N ASP A 137 2.93 21.42 -7.61
CA ASP A 137 3.78 22.28 -6.78
C ASP A 137 3.47 23.76 -7.05
N GLN A 138 3.28 24.15 -8.33
CA GLN A 138 2.85 25.50 -8.69
C GLN A 138 1.48 25.86 -8.07
N MET A 139 0.52 24.92 -8.11
CA MET A 139 -0.79 25.12 -7.47
C MET A 139 -0.67 25.24 -5.95
N ARG A 140 0.20 24.44 -5.30
CA ARG A 140 0.43 24.51 -3.86
C ARG A 140 1.05 25.85 -3.45
N ASP A 141 2.07 26.30 -4.18
CA ASP A 141 2.71 27.60 -3.95
C ASP A 141 1.69 28.75 -4.08
N ALA A 142 0.83 28.71 -5.11
CA ALA A 142 -0.22 29.70 -5.30
C ALA A 142 -1.24 29.69 -4.14
N ILE A 143 -1.61 28.50 -3.65
CA ILE A 143 -2.50 28.35 -2.49
C ILE A 143 -1.83 28.90 -1.23
N ASP A 144 -0.59 28.53 -0.95
CA ASP A 144 0.15 28.95 0.24
C ASP A 144 0.40 30.47 0.24
N LEU A 145 0.59 31.06 -0.94
CA LEU A 145 0.68 32.51 -1.11
C LEU A 145 -0.67 33.21 -0.88
N CYS A 146 -1.79 32.64 -1.35
CA CYS A 146 -3.09 33.30 -1.31
C CYS A 146 -3.86 33.09 0.01
N ALA A 147 -3.74 31.91 0.61
CA ALA A 147 -4.55 31.49 1.75
C ALA A 147 -4.44 32.43 2.97
N PRO A 148 -3.23 32.90 3.39
CA PRO A 148 -3.10 33.81 4.54
C PRO A 148 -3.78 35.17 4.34
N TYR A 149 -4.00 35.59 3.10
CA TYR A 149 -4.55 36.90 2.74
C TYR A 149 -6.02 36.86 2.32
N SER A 150 -6.68 35.71 2.47
CA SER A 150 -8.11 35.55 2.17
C SER A 150 -8.89 35.16 3.41
N ARG A 151 -10.05 35.79 3.64
CA ARG A 151 -10.99 35.41 4.71
C ARG A 151 -12.29 34.83 4.17
N THR A 152 -12.53 34.95 2.88
CA THR A 152 -13.68 34.37 2.20
C THR A 152 -13.26 33.58 0.95
N PHE A 153 -14.09 32.62 0.53
CA PHE A 153 -13.84 31.88 -0.72
C PHE A 153 -13.76 32.82 -1.94
N ARG A 154 -14.53 33.91 -1.94
CA ARG A 154 -14.54 34.89 -3.02
C ARG A 154 -13.20 35.61 -3.14
N GLU A 155 -12.63 36.04 -2.02
CA GLU A 155 -11.29 36.64 -1.96
C GLU A 155 -10.23 35.62 -2.37
N PHE A 156 -10.32 34.39 -1.86
CA PHE A 156 -9.38 33.31 -2.18
C PHE A 156 -9.37 33.01 -3.69
N SER A 157 -10.55 32.87 -4.30
CA SER A 157 -10.69 32.65 -5.74
C SER A 157 -10.14 33.81 -6.57
N HIS A 158 -10.33 35.05 -6.11
CA HIS A 158 -9.80 36.23 -6.81
C HIS A 158 -8.27 36.32 -6.72
N LEU A 159 -7.68 35.95 -5.58
CA LEU A 159 -6.22 35.92 -5.41
C LEU A 159 -5.57 34.82 -6.25
N LEU A 160 -6.19 33.63 -6.32
CA LEU A 160 -5.69 32.54 -7.18
C LEU A 160 -5.81 32.86 -8.67
N ASP A 161 -6.85 33.58 -9.10
CA ASP A 161 -7.00 34.02 -10.49
C ASP A 161 -5.84 34.95 -10.91
N LYS A 162 -5.37 35.81 -9.99
CA LYS A 162 -4.15 36.62 -10.20
C LYS A 162 -2.87 35.79 -10.31
N GLN A 163 -2.87 34.56 -9.79
CA GLN A 163 -1.79 33.57 -9.97
C GLN A 163 -2.03 32.66 -11.18
N HIS A 164 -2.98 33.01 -12.07
CA HIS A 164 -3.39 32.22 -13.23
C HIS A 164 -3.96 30.83 -12.89
N VAL A 165 -4.49 30.65 -11.68
CA VAL A 165 -5.13 29.41 -11.21
C VAL A 165 -6.63 29.65 -11.02
N SER A 166 -7.45 29.01 -11.86
CA SER A 166 -8.91 29.07 -11.72
C SER A 166 -9.45 27.99 -10.78
N VAL A 167 -10.42 28.34 -9.93
CA VAL A 167 -11.06 27.41 -8.99
C VAL A 167 -12.57 27.37 -9.22
N LYS A 168 -13.16 26.17 -9.23
CA LYS A 168 -14.61 25.96 -9.32
C LYS A 168 -15.08 25.08 -8.16
N ILE A 169 -16.16 25.49 -7.49
CA ILE A 169 -16.86 24.65 -6.52
C ILE A 169 -17.83 23.75 -7.29
N ASN A 170 -17.61 22.44 -7.24
CA ASN A 170 -18.61 21.48 -7.67
C ASN A 170 -19.51 21.15 -6.48
N LYS A 171 -20.82 21.35 -6.62
CA LYS A 171 -21.79 20.81 -5.66
C LYS A 171 -21.78 19.29 -5.80
N ARG A 172 -21.61 18.58 -4.69
CA ARG A 172 -21.85 17.14 -4.61
C ARG A 172 -23.34 16.85 -4.60
#